data_AF-S5TUY3-F1
#
_entry.id   AF-S5TUY3-F1
#
_cell.length_a   1.000
_cell.length_b   1.000
_cell.length_c   1.000
_cell.angle_alpha   90.00
_cell.angle_beta   90.00
_cell.angle_gamma   90.00
#
_symmetry.space_group_name_H-M   'P 1'
#
loop_
_entity.id
_entity.type
_entity.pdbx_description
1 polymer ?
#
loop_
_entity_poly.entity_id
_entity_poly.type
_entity_poly.pdbx_seq_one_letter_code
_entity_poly.pdbx_strand_id
1 'polypeptide(L)'
;MVFPPLAHTKGSNMSALPNCPQCNSEYTYEDGTVYICPECAHEWSANSSETDTDELVIKDSNGNLLQDGDSITVIKDLKVKGSSSVVKVGTKVKNIRLVEGDHDIDCKITGIGPMKLKSIFVKKA
;
A
#
# COMPACT_ATOMS: atom_id res chain seq x y z
N MET A 1 -58.85 -32.65 6.67
CA MET A 1 -57.61 -33.29 6.17
C MET A 1 -56.92 -32.35 5.19
N VAL A 2 -55.71 -31.93 5.56
CA VAL A 2 -54.51 -31.58 4.75
C VAL A 2 -54.64 -30.70 3.51
N PHE A 3 -54.26 -29.42 3.66
CA PHE A 3 -53.59 -28.58 2.65
C PHE A 3 -52.59 -27.65 3.39
N PRO A 4 -51.48 -27.25 2.77
CA PRO A 4 -50.11 -27.65 3.16
C PRO A 4 -49.28 -26.55 3.87
N PRO A 5 -48.33 -26.89 4.77
CA PRO A 5 -47.13 -26.06 4.95
C PRO A 5 -46.13 -26.37 3.83
N LEU A 6 -46.20 -25.62 2.73
CA LEU A 6 -45.14 -25.68 1.73
C LEU A 6 -43.86 -25.15 2.37
N ALA A 7 -42.90 -26.07 2.45
CA ALA A 7 -41.60 -25.92 3.05
C ALA A 7 -40.90 -24.62 2.65
N HIS A 8 -40.25 -24.00 3.64
CA HIS A 8 -39.10 -23.14 3.41
C HIS A 8 -38.07 -23.89 2.57
N THR A 9 -38.06 -23.66 1.27
CA THR A 9 -36.96 -24.07 0.41
C THR A 9 -35.82 -23.07 0.59
N LYS A 10 -35.00 -23.34 1.59
CA LYS A 10 -33.60 -22.92 1.63
C LYS A 10 -32.90 -23.58 0.44
N GLY A 11 -32.84 -22.86 -0.67
CA GLY A 11 -32.10 -23.21 -1.88
C GLY A 11 -30.91 -22.30 -2.02
N SER A 12 -29.80 -22.68 -1.40
CA SER A 12 -28.48 -22.12 -1.63
C SER A 12 -28.06 -22.37 -3.09
N ASN A 13 -27.36 -21.40 -3.70
CA ASN A 13 -26.51 -21.47 -4.90
C ASN A 13 -27.08 -20.88 -6.22
N MET A 14 -26.83 -19.58 -6.45
CA MET A 14 -26.53 -19.09 -7.81
C MET A 14 -25.70 -17.79 -7.74
N SER A 15 -24.52 -17.81 -8.38
CA SER A 15 -23.53 -16.73 -8.54
C SER A 15 -22.72 -16.34 -7.28
N ALA A 16 -21.47 -16.80 -7.23
CA ALA A 16 -20.49 -16.52 -6.17
C ALA A 16 -19.87 -15.11 -6.27
N LEU A 17 -20.70 -14.11 -6.60
CA LEU A 17 -20.28 -12.72 -6.80
C LEU A 17 -20.71 -11.90 -5.58
N PRO A 18 -19.85 -11.00 -5.07
CA PRO A 18 -20.20 -10.19 -3.91
C PRO A 18 -21.36 -9.25 -4.24
N ASN A 19 -22.27 -9.07 -3.28
CA ASN A 19 -23.28 -8.01 -3.35
C ASN A 19 -22.62 -6.64 -3.50
N CYS A 20 -23.29 -5.72 -4.18
CA CYS A 20 -22.77 -4.37 -4.33
C CYS A 20 -22.61 -3.66 -2.97
N PRO A 21 -21.46 -3.04 -2.66
CA PRO A 21 -21.26 -2.34 -1.38
C PRO A 21 -22.08 -1.05 -1.24
N GLN A 22 -22.56 -0.46 -2.34
CA GLN A 22 -23.28 0.82 -2.32
C GLN A 22 -24.80 0.65 -2.16
N CYS A 23 -25.37 -0.39 -2.76
CA CYS A 23 -26.82 -0.60 -2.78
C CYS A 23 -27.25 -1.97 -2.22
N ASN A 24 -26.31 -2.83 -1.84
CA ASN A 24 -26.56 -4.19 -1.36
C ASN A 24 -27.36 -5.05 -2.36
N SER A 25 -27.31 -4.72 -3.65
CA SER A 25 -27.98 -5.47 -4.71
C SER A 25 -27.23 -6.76 -5.01
N GLU A 26 -27.99 -7.82 -5.27
CA GLU A 26 -27.48 -9.17 -5.62
C GLU A 26 -27.13 -9.29 -7.12
N TYR A 27 -27.46 -8.29 -7.92
CA TYR A 27 -27.31 -8.28 -9.37
C TYR A 27 -25.94 -7.76 -9.85
N THR A 28 -24.87 -8.03 -9.10
CA THR A 28 -23.50 -7.71 -9.52
C THR A 28 -23.08 -8.60 -10.70
N TYR A 29 -22.48 -8.01 -11.75
CA TYR A 29 -21.80 -8.76 -12.80
C TYR A 29 -20.31 -8.42 -12.85
N GLU A 30 -19.49 -9.38 -13.26
CA GLU A 30 -18.07 -9.14 -13.53
C GLU A 30 -17.86 -8.85 -15.02
N ASP A 31 -17.10 -7.79 -15.32
CA ASP A 31 -16.61 -7.49 -16.67
C ASP A 31 -15.07 -7.50 -16.61
N GLY A 32 -14.47 -8.64 -16.92
CA GLY A 32 -13.02 -8.83 -16.80
C GLY A 32 -12.52 -8.85 -15.36
N THR A 33 -11.92 -7.74 -14.90
CA THR A 33 -11.34 -7.61 -13.54
C THR A 33 -12.15 -6.71 -12.61
N VAL A 34 -13.25 -6.14 -13.10
CA VAL A 34 -14.11 -5.21 -12.36
C VAL A 34 -15.50 -5.82 -12.15
N TYR A 35 -16.08 -5.58 -10.99
CA TYR A 35 -17.47 -5.84 -10.68
C TYR A 35 -18.29 -4.58 -10.91
N ILE A 36 -19.46 -4.74 -11.53
CA ILE A 36 -20.33 -3.65 -11.93
C ILE A 36 -21.74 -3.94 -11.42
N CYS A 37 -22.36 -2.94 -10.79
CA CYS A 37 -23.76 -3.01 -10.38
C CYS A 37 -24.66 -2.24 -11.36
N PRO A 38 -25.63 -2.89 -12.01
CA PRO A 38 -26.54 -2.25 -12.96
C PRO A 38 -27.60 -1.34 -12.30
N GLU A 39 -27.84 -1.48 -10.99
CA GLU A 39 -28.84 -0.67 -10.28
C GLU A 39 -28.32 0.70 -9.85
N CYS A 40 -27.02 0.80 -9.57
CA CYS A 40 -26.41 2.06 -9.12
C CYS A 40 -25.24 2.52 -9.99
N ALA A 41 -24.92 1.79 -11.05
CA ALA A 41 -23.75 2.02 -11.91
C ALA A 41 -22.44 2.12 -11.12
N HIS A 42 -22.33 1.42 -9.98
CA HIS A 42 -21.12 1.39 -9.20
C HIS A 42 -20.18 0.31 -9.72
N GLU A 43 -18.91 0.68 -9.93
CA GLU A 43 -17.85 -0.16 -10.48
C GLU A 43 -16.77 -0.35 -9.39
N TRP A 44 -16.43 -1.58 -9.04
CA TRP A 44 -15.40 -1.89 -8.04
C TRP A 44 -14.64 -3.17 -8.40
N SER A 45 -13.33 -3.20 -8.19
CA SER A 45 -12.54 -4.40 -8.47
C SER A 45 -12.58 -5.40 -7.30
N ALA A 46 -12.56 -6.70 -7.61
CA ALA A 46 -12.35 -7.77 -6.61
C ALA A 46 -11.01 -7.62 -5.87
N ASN A 47 -10.07 -6.99 -6.56
CA ASN A 47 -8.71 -6.74 -6.11
C ASN A 47 -8.52 -5.23 -5.93
N SER A 48 -9.30 -4.60 -5.06
CA SER A 48 -8.92 -3.30 -4.52
C SER A 48 -7.84 -3.50 -3.45
N SER A 49 -6.69 -4.05 -3.87
CA SER A 49 -5.45 -3.88 -3.14
C SER A 49 -4.81 -2.61 -3.66
N GLU A 50 -5.15 -1.52 -2.98
CA GLU A 50 -4.35 -0.31 -2.78
C GLU A 50 -3.43 0.12 -3.93
N THR A 51 -3.82 1.21 -4.57
CA THR A 51 -2.88 2.26 -5.01
C THR A 51 -1.79 1.75 -5.95
N ASP A 52 -2.18 1.42 -7.18
CA ASP A 52 -1.30 1.55 -8.36
C ASP A 52 -1.13 3.06 -8.64
N THR A 53 -0.49 3.75 -7.70
CA THR A 53 0.29 4.91 -8.07
C THR A 53 1.67 4.34 -8.34
N ASP A 54 2.20 4.64 -9.52
CA ASP A 54 3.56 4.37 -10.02
C ASP A 54 4.68 5.01 -9.14
N GLU A 55 4.42 5.17 -7.83
CA GLU A 55 5.37 5.61 -6.83
C GLU A 55 6.08 4.37 -6.30
N LEU A 56 7.28 4.16 -6.83
CA LEU A 56 8.35 3.29 -6.33
C LEU A 56 8.11 2.88 -4.87
N VAL A 57 7.54 1.69 -4.68
CA VAL A 57 7.14 1.21 -3.36
C VAL A 57 8.39 0.78 -2.59
N ILE A 58 9.12 1.76 -2.06
CA ILE A 58 10.28 1.54 -1.21
C ILE A 58 9.78 1.34 0.22
N LYS A 59 10.10 0.18 0.79
CA LYS A 59 9.78 -0.17 2.18
C LYS A 59 11.00 -0.02 3.08
N ASP A 60 10.79 0.52 4.28
CA ASP A 60 11.85 0.63 5.28
C ASP A 60 12.15 -0.72 5.96
N SER A 61 13.13 -0.76 6.86
CA SER A 61 13.46 -1.95 7.64
C SER A 61 12.28 -2.52 8.47
N ASN A 62 11.30 -1.72 8.84
CA ASN A 62 10.07 -2.11 9.53
C ASN A 62 8.90 -2.44 8.59
N GLY A 63 9.08 -2.30 7.27
CA GLY A 63 8.04 -2.59 6.28
C GLY A 63 7.03 -1.46 6.05
N ASN A 64 7.28 -0.24 6.55
CA ASN A 64 6.45 0.93 6.23
C ASN A 64 6.81 1.43 4.83
N LEU A 65 5.78 1.89 4.11
CA LEU A 65 5.93 2.57 2.83
C LEU A 65 6.58 3.94 3.06
N LEU A 66 7.69 4.22 2.37
CA LEU A 66 8.27 5.55 2.31
C LEU A 66 7.64 6.32 1.15
N GLN A 67 7.53 7.63 1.32
CA GLN A 67 7.08 8.54 0.29
C GLN A 67 8.04 9.71 0.15
N ASP A 68 8.00 10.36 -1.00
CA ASP A 68 8.85 11.52 -1.29
C ASP A 68 8.50 12.65 -0.32
N GLY A 69 9.50 13.32 0.23
CA GLY A 69 9.34 14.35 1.26
C GLY A 69 9.21 13.83 2.70
N ASP A 70 9.16 12.51 2.94
CA ASP A 70 8.96 11.96 4.29
C ASP A 70 10.22 12.08 5.19
N SER A 71 10.07 11.72 6.46
CA SER A 71 11.13 11.78 7.47
C SER A 71 11.55 10.38 7.88
N ILE A 72 12.85 10.08 7.76
CA ILE A 72 13.42 8.80 8.15
C ILE A 72 14.42 8.95 9.30
N THR A 73 14.60 7.89 10.05
CA THR A 73 15.60 7.76 11.11
C THR A 73 16.49 6.57 10.83
N VAL A 74 17.80 6.78 10.96
CA VAL A 74 18.78 5.72 10.76
C VAL A 74 18.78 4.78 11.97
N ILE A 75 18.68 3.46 11.74
CA ILE A 75 18.64 2.45 12.80
C ILE A 75 19.99 1.80 13.10
N LYS A 76 21.02 2.07 12.28
CA LYS A 76 22.37 1.51 12.39
C LYS A 76 23.43 2.60 12.32
N ASP A 77 24.61 2.38 12.90
CA ASP A 77 25.75 3.24 12.64
C ASP A 77 26.32 2.98 11.24
N LEU A 78 26.54 4.06 10.48
CA LEU A 78 27.08 4.02 9.12
C LEU A 78 28.24 5.00 9.01
N LYS A 79 29.39 4.48 8.59
CA LYS A 79 30.56 5.29 8.27
C LYS A 79 30.46 5.76 6.82
N VAL A 80 30.31 7.07 6.63
CA VAL A 80 30.27 7.67 5.30
C VAL A 80 31.69 7.68 4.72
N LYS A 81 31.90 6.95 3.63
CA LYS A 81 33.16 7.07 2.87
C LYS A 81 33.18 8.43 2.18
N GLY A 82 34.13 9.29 2.56
CA GLY A 82 34.30 10.64 2.00
C GLY A 82 34.07 11.78 2.98
N SER A 83 33.51 11.52 4.15
CA SER A 83 33.30 12.51 5.21
C SER A 83 33.87 11.98 6.54
N SER A 84 34.48 12.85 7.34
CA SER A 84 34.96 12.48 8.70
C SER A 84 33.81 12.29 9.70
N SER A 85 32.56 12.50 9.26
CA SER A 85 31.36 12.38 10.07
C SER A 85 30.77 10.98 10.00
N VAL A 86 30.51 10.42 11.18
CA VAL A 86 29.84 9.12 11.35
C VAL A 86 28.35 9.38 11.57
N VAL A 87 27.49 8.77 10.74
CA VAL A 87 26.04 8.80 10.96
C VAL A 87 25.73 7.78 12.04
N LYS A 88 25.39 8.27 13.23
CA LYS A 88 25.01 7.40 14.34
C LYS A 88 23.55 7.00 14.22
N VAL A 89 23.23 5.84 14.81
CA VAL A 89 21.84 5.44 15.06
C VAL A 89 21.06 6.57 15.74
N GLY A 90 19.83 6.80 15.29
CA GLY A 90 18.99 7.90 15.77
C GLY A 90 19.12 9.21 15.00
N THR A 91 19.96 9.27 13.96
CA THR A 91 20.01 10.44 13.06
C THR A 91 18.70 10.54 12.29
N LYS A 92 17.95 11.63 12.49
CA LYS A 92 16.72 11.93 11.76
C LYS A 92 17.03 12.79 10.54
N VAL A 93 16.64 12.31 9.37
CA VAL A 93 16.73 13.03 8.09
C VAL A 93 15.33 13.31 7.59
N LYS A 94 15.11 14.53 7.10
CA LYS A 94 13.82 15.03 6.64
C LYS A 94 13.90 15.26 5.13
N ASN A 95 12.77 15.25 4.44
CA ASN A 95 12.69 15.53 3.00
C ASN A 95 13.54 14.53 2.19
N ILE A 96 13.24 13.25 2.35
CA ILE A 96 13.83 12.21 1.50
C ILE A 96 13.28 12.27 0.08
N ARG A 97 14.01 11.73 -0.87
CA ARG A 97 13.59 11.51 -2.24
C ARG A 97 13.77 10.04 -2.59
N LEU A 98 12.74 9.41 -3.13
CA LEU A 98 12.81 8.01 -3.55
C LEU A 98 13.40 7.95 -4.96
N VAL A 99 14.33 7.03 -5.18
CA VAL A 99 14.98 6.83 -6.48
C VAL A 99 15.15 5.35 -6.74
N GLU A 100 15.06 4.92 -8.00
CA GLU A 100 15.39 3.54 -8.38
C GLU A 100 16.90 3.38 -8.53
N GLY A 101 17.50 2.40 -7.85
CA GLY A 101 18.92 2.09 -7.98
C GLY A 101 19.46 1.20 -6.86
N ASP A 102 20.79 1.12 -6.73
CA ASP A 102 21.42 0.39 -5.61
C ASP A 102 21.20 1.09 -4.26
N HIS A 103 20.91 2.40 -4.28
CA HIS A 103 20.54 3.16 -3.11
C HIS A 103 19.18 3.81 -3.37
N ASP A 104 18.16 3.32 -2.69
CA ASP A 104 16.76 3.64 -2.96
C ASP A 104 16.31 5.00 -2.38
N ILE A 105 17.12 5.57 -1.47
CA ILE A 105 16.76 6.78 -0.72
C ILE A 105 17.85 7.82 -0.91
N ASP A 106 17.52 8.92 -1.59
CA ASP A 106 18.34 10.12 -1.66
C ASP A 106 17.85 11.11 -0.59
N CYS A 107 18.76 11.66 0.21
CA CYS A 107 18.38 12.58 1.27
C CYS A 107 19.40 13.70 1.40
N LYS A 108 18.97 14.88 1.83
CA LYS A 108 19.85 16.03 2.00
C LYS A 108 20.03 16.34 3.47
N ILE A 109 21.26 16.23 3.96
CA ILE A 109 21.63 16.59 5.32
C ILE A 109 22.23 17.99 5.31
N THR A 110 21.64 18.92 6.06
CA THR A 110 22.19 20.26 6.24
C THR A 110 23.59 20.18 6.87
N GLY A 111 24.60 20.66 6.15
CA GLY A 111 26.01 20.64 6.58
C GLY A 111 26.87 19.51 6.01
N ILE A 112 26.27 18.44 5.47
CA ILE A 112 26.99 17.37 4.75
C ILE A 112 26.68 17.37 3.24
N GLY A 113 25.45 17.70 2.86
CA GLY A 113 25.00 17.71 1.46
C GLY A 113 24.06 16.53 1.12
N PRO A 114 23.84 16.26 -0.18
CA PRO A 114 23.04 15.12 -0.62
C PRO A 114 23.80 13.81 -0.34
N MET A 115 23.10 12.84 0.25
CA MET A 115 23.61 11.53 0.60
C MET A 115 22.58 10.47 0.25
N LYS A 116 23.06 9.35 -0.30
CA LYS A 116 22.22 8.20 -0.64
C LYS A 116 22.37 7.11 0.41
N LEU A 117 21.24 6.53 0.82
CA LEU A 117 21.14 5.46 1.82
C LEU A 117 20.28 4.32 1.27
N LYS A 118 20.49 3.11 1.80
CA LYS A 118 19.65 1.95 1.49
C LYS A 118 18.51 1.85 2.50
N SER A 119 17.33 1.47 2.02
CA SER A 119 16.10 1.37 2.80
C SER A 119 16.20 0.41 4.00
N ILE A 120 17.08 -0.59 3.94
CA ILE A 120 17.32 -1.57 5.02
C ILE A 120 17.94 -0.98 6.29
N PHE A 121 18.54 0.22 6.22
CA PHE A 121 19.23 0.84 7.36
C PHE A 121 18.47 2.04 7.94
N VAL A 122 17.28 2.31 7.43
CA VAL A 122 16.45 3.43 7.86
C VAL A 122 15.06 2.95 8.24
N LYS A 123 14.38 3.76 9.03
CA LYS A 123 12.97 3.59 9.35
C LYS A 123 12.19 4.88 9.22
N LYS A 124 10.90 4.79 8.94
CA LYS A 124 9.98 5.93 8.99
C LYS A 124 9.92 6.51 10.42
N ALA A 125 9.86 7.84 10.56
CA ALA A 125 10.12 8.55 11.81
C ALA A 125 9.17 9.69 12.15
#